data_AF-W8YCQ2-F1
#
_entry.id   AF-W8YCQ2-F1
#
_cell.length_a   1.000
_cell.length_b   1.000
_cell.length_c   1.000
_cell.angle_alpha   90.00
_cell.angle_beta   90.00
_cell.angle_gamma   90.00
#
_symmetry.space_group_name_H-M   'P 1'
#
loop_
_entity.id
_entity.type
_entity.pdbx_description
1 polymer ?
#
loop_
_entity_poly.entity_id
_entity_poly.type
_entity_poly.pdbx_seq_one_letter_code
_entity_poly.pdbx_strand_id
1 'polypeptide(L)' 'MYPFKIIVRNKGIAVGEKIFAPNGREGIVTFIDSVKFISMTEIEVAGRAKLQN' A
#
# COMPACT_ATOMS: atom_id res chain seq x y z
N MET A 1 1.31 6.24 -12.44
CA MET A 1 0.95 5.43 -11.25
C MET A 1 2.02 4.38 -11.05
N TYR A 2 2.45 4.17 -9.83
CA TYR A 2 3.49 3.23 -9.45
C TYR A 2 2.86 2.04 -8.71
N PRO A 3 3.16 0.80 -9.09
CA PRO A 3 2.66 -0.38 -8.37
C PRO A 3 3.34 -0.48 -7.00
N PHE A 4 2.59 -0.89 -5.98
CA PHE A 4 3.15 -1.19 -4.66
C PHE A 4 2.66 -2.54 -4.16
N LYS A 5 3.45 -3.11 -3.24
CA LYS A 5 3.08 -4.26 -2.42
C LYS A 5 3.66 -4.03 -1.03
N ILE A 6 2.81 -4.02 -0.01
CA ILE A 6 3.22 -3.80 1.37
C ILE A 6 2.56 -4.82 2.30
N ILE A 7 3.19 -5.07 3.44
CA ILE A 7 2.60 -5.82 4.54
C ILE A 7 2.19 -4.82 5.62
N VAL A 8 0.94 -4.89 6.04
CA VAL A 8 0.40 -4.08 7.12
C VAL A 8 0.09 -4.99 8.31
N ARG A 9 0.46 -4.54 9.52
CA ARG A 9 0.24 -5.27 10.77
C ARG A 9 -0.72 -4.51 11.66
N ASN A 10 -1.79 -5.17 12.13
CA ASN A 10 -2.77 -4.61 13.06
C ASN A 10 -3.36 -3.25 12.63
N LYS A 11 -3.31 -2.92 11.34
CA LYS A 11 -3.83 -1.69 10.75
C LYS A 11 -4.33 -1.98 9.34
N GLY A 12 -5.33 -1.23 8.89
CA GLY A 12 -5.75 -1.21 7.50
C GLY A 12 -4.91 -0.26 6.65
N ILE A 13 -5.14 -0.30 5.35
CA ILE A 13 -4.68 0.70 4.38
C ILE A 13 -5.88 1.14 3.54
N ALA A 14 -5.97 2.42 3.24
CA ALA A 14 -7.06 2.98 2.45
C ALA A 14 -6.57 3.72 1.19
N VAL A 15 -7.47 3.84 0.20
CA VAL A 15 -7.26 4.77 -0.91
C VAL A 15 -7.20 6.20 -0.35
N GLY A 16 -6.22 6.98 -0.80
CA GLY A 16 -5.91 8.32 -0.27
C GLY A 16 -4.82 8.32 0.81
N GLU A 17 -4.46 7.16 1.38
CA GLU A 17 -3.40 7.08 2.38
C GLU A 17 -2.01 7.28 1.75
N LYS A 18 -1.10 7.84 2.55
CA LYS A 18 0.30 8.04 2.19
C LYS A 18 1.09 6.74 2.41
N ILE A 19 1.86 6.33 1.41
CA ILE A 19 2.79 5.21 1.48
C ILE A 19 4.17 5.65 1.01
N PHE A 20 5.20 4.94 1.45
CA PHE A 20 6.55 5.09 0.93
C PHE A 20 6.84 4.00 -0.08
N ALA A 21 7.16 4.40 -1.31
CA ALA A 21 7.66 3.48 -2.31
C ALA A 21 9.07 2.98 -1.90
N PRO A 22 9.54 1.82 -2.41
CA PRO A 22 10.85 1.27 -2.05
C PRO A 22 12.04 2.21 -2.33
N ASN A 23 11.86 3.19 -3.23
CA ASN A 23 12.84 4.23 -3.52
C ASN A 23 12.81 5.40 -2.53
N GLY A 24 12.12 5.28 -1.40
CA GLY A 24 11.99 6.31 -0.37
C GLY A 24 11.03 7.45 -0.72
N ARG A 25 10.44 7.46 -1.92
CA ARG A 25 9.50 8.51 -2.34
C ARG A 25 8.14 8.29 -1.73
N GLU A 26 7.52 9.37 -1.29
CA GLU A 26 6.13 9.35 -0.84
C GLU A 26 5.17 9.23 -2.03
N GLY A 27 4.12 8.43 -1.86
CA GLY A 27 3.05 8.27 -2.82
C GLY A 27 1.68 8.19 -2.14
N ILE A 28 0.64 8.60 -2.85
CA ILE A 28 -0.74 8.48 -2.38
C ILE A 28 -1.38 7.26 -3.02
N VAL A 29 -1.96 6.37 -2.20
CA VAL A 29 -2.69 5.20 -2.69
C VAL A 29 -3.87 5.69 -3.52
N THR A 30 -3.95 5.21 -4.75
CA THR A 30 -5.02 5.57 -5.71
C THR A 30 -5.92 4.39 -6.03
N PHE A 31 -5.43 3.17 -5.85
CA PHE A 31 -6.16 1.95 -6.16
C PHE A 31 -5.58 0.78 -5.34
N ILE A 32 -6.45 -0.11 -4.87
CA ILE A 32 -6.07 -1.37 -4.22
C ILE A 32 -6.49 -2.50 -5.17
N ASP A 33 -5.51 -3.25 -5.68
CA ASP A 33 -5.73 -4.35 -6.63
C ASP A 33 -6.16 -5.62 -5.87
N SER A 34 -5.52 -5.92 -4.73
CA SER A 34 -5.79 -7.14 -3.96
C SER A 34 -5.38 -7.02 -2.50
N VAL A 35 -6.07 -7.76 -1.64
CA VAL A 35 -5.73 -7.96 -0.23
C VAL A 35 -5.61 -9.46 0.03
N LYS A 36 -4.52 -9.87 0.68
CA LYS A 36 -4.28 -11.26 1.08
C LYS A 36 -3.99 -11.32 2.57
N PHE A 37 -4.76 -12.12 3.30
CA PHE A 37 -4.46 -12.41 4.70
C PHE A 37 -3.24 -13.33 4.79
N ILE A 38 -2.22 -12.89 5.51
CA ILE A 38 -1.05 -13.71 5.85
C ILE A 38 -1.30 -14.42 7.19
N SER A 39 -1.86 -13.69 8.15
CA SER A 39 -2.22 -14.20 9.48
C SER A 39 -3.40 -13.41 10.06
N MET A 40 -3.77 -13.70 11.31
CA MET A 40 -4.81 -12.94 12.04
C MET A 40 -4.46 -11.47 12.24
N THR A 41 -3.19 -11.09 12.14
CA THR A 41 -2.71 -9.72 12.41
C THR A 41 -1.98 -9.10 11.24
N GLU A 42 -1.76 -9.85 10.14
CA GLU A 42 -0.98 -9.41 9.00
C GLU A 42 -1.72 -9.58 7.69
N ILE A 43 -1.73 -8.52 6.88
CA ILE A 43 -2.26 -8.53 5.53
C ILE A 43 -1.21 -8.02 4.53
N GLU A 44 -1.12 -8.68 3.38
CA GLU A 44 -0.45 -8.15 2.20
C GLU A 44 -1.46 -7.36 1.38
N VAL A 45 -1.10 -6.14 1.01
CA VAL A 45 -1.89 -5.29 0.11
C VAL A 45 -1.06 -4.92 -1.09
N ALA A 46 -1.61 -5.19 -2.28
CA ALA A 46 -1.06 -4.78 -3.55
C ALA A 46 -1.98 -3.76 -4.21
N GLY A 47 -1.39 -2.75 -4.84
CA GLY A 47 -2.15 -1.65 -5.42
C GLY A 47 -1.31 -0.71 -6.26
N ARG A 48 -1.87 0.47 -6.52
CA ARG A 48 -1.21 1.55 -7.25
C ARG A 48 -1.23 2.84 -6.46
N ALA A 49 -0.10 3.54 -6.45
CA ALA A 49 0.04 4.85 -5.86
C ALA A 49 0.43 5.90 -6.91
N LYS A 50 0.06 7.16 -6.67
CA LYS A 50 0.60 8.31 -7.39
C LYS A 50 1.76 8.85 -6.57
N LEU A 51 2.98 8.70 -7.10
CA LEU A 51 4.17 9.30 -6.48
C LEU A 51 3.99 10.82 -6.41
N GLN A 52 4.29 11.41 -5.26
CA GLN A 52 4.48 12.85 -5.15
C GLN A 52 5.92 13.18 -5.60
N ASN A 53 6.08 14.33 -6.26
CA ASN A 53 7.38 14.85 -6.65
C ASN A 53 7.98 15.64 -5.49
#